data_AF-A0A2M7AU61-F1
#
_entry.id   AF-A0A2M7AU61-F1
#
_cell.length_a   1.000
_cell.length_b   1.000
_cell.length_c   1.000
_cell.angle_alpha   90.00
_cell.angle_beta   90.00
_cell.angle_gamma   90.00
#
_symmetry.space_group_name_H-M   'P 1'
#
loop_
_entity.id
_entity.type
_entity.pdbx_description
1 polymer ?
#
loop_
_entity_poly.entity_id
_entity_poly.type
_entity_poly.pdbx_seq_one_letter_code
_entity_poly.pdbx_strand_id
1 'polypeptide(L)'
;MLKLLLSANLLMIITFILKFKTLPPQIPLYFSQLWGEGQLADLWIIFIIPIFMNILFFSNQYIFNRFYSENTFIKNIFYYLNLFLIIAFTLIFVKIIFIIS
;
A
#
# COMPACT_ATOMS: atom_id res chain seq x y z
N MET A 1 -9.30 13.08 1.43
CA MET A 1 -8.47 11.93 1.03
C MET A 1 -7.06 11.97 1.61
N LEU A 2 -6.34 13.10 1.56
CA LEU A 2 -4.97 13.17 2.10
C LEU A 2 -4.84 12.77 3.58
N LYS A 3 -5.78 13.20 4.45
CA LYS A 3 -5.82 12.74 5.86
C LYS A 3 -5.92 11.22 5.98
N LEU A 4 -6.72 10.58 5.12
CA LEU A 4 -6.90 9.13 5.09
C LEU A 4 -5.62 8.42 4.64
N LEU A 5 -4.95 8.95 3.61
CA LEU A 5 -3.65 8.47 3.15
C LEU A 5 -2.60 8.55 4.27
N LEU A 6 -2.54 9.69 4.98
CA LEU A 6 -1.63 9.86 6.12
C LEU A 6 -1.94 8.88 7.25
N SER A 7 -3.22 8.70 7.61
CA SER A 7 -3.60 7.72 8.63
C SER A 7 -3.26 6.28 8.23
N ALA A 8 -3.41 5.94 6.95
CA ALA A 8 -3.05 4.62 6.42
C ALA A 8 -1.53 4.38 6.48
N ASN A 9 -0.72 5.35 6.05
CA ASN A 9 0.73 5.29 6.19
C ASN A 9 1.15 5.17 7.66
N LEU A 10 0.54 5.96 8.55
CA LEU A 10 0.81 5.90 9.98
C LEU A 10 0.45 4.51 10.55
N LEU A 11 -0.71 3.96 10.19
CA LEU A 11 -1.13 2.63 10.61
C LEU A 11 -0.13 1.54 10.17
N MET A 12 0.35 1.60 8.92
CA MET A 12 1.36 0.67 8.41
C MET A 12 2.69 0.80 9.20
N ILE A 13 3.16 2.02 9.44
CA ILE A 13 4.37 2.27 10.23
C ILE A 13 4.21 1.74 11.66
N ILE A 14 3.10 2.05 12.33
CA ILE A 14 2.81 1.57 13.69
C ILE A 14 2.78 0.04 13.71
N THR A 15 2.09 -0.59 12.75
CA THR A 15 1.99 -2.05 12.65
C THR A 15 3.38 -2.69 12.50
N PHE A 16 4.22 -2.13 11.63
CA PHE A 16 5.59 -2.58 11.46
C PHE A 16 6.42 -2.46 12.74
N ILE A 17 6.38 -1.30 13.41
CA ILE A 17 7.14 -1.07 14.65
C ILE A 17 6.69 -2.03 15.75
N LEU A 18 5.38 -2.24 15.92
CA LEU A 18 4.83 -3.14 16.94
C LEU A 18 5.25 -4.60 16.72
N LYS A 19 5.45 -5.01 15.46
CA LYS A 19 5.81 -6.39 15.09
C LYS A 19 7.28 -6.58 14.76
N PHE A 20 8.09 -5.51 14.75
CA PHE A 20 9.49 -5.54 14.31
C PHE A 20 10.35 -6.60 15.02
N LYS A 21 10.11 -6.84 16.31
CA LYS A 21 10.87 -7.82 17.09
C LYS A 21 10.52 -9.29 16.77
N THR A 22 9.35 -9.56 16.21
CA THR A 22 8.91 -10.93 15.85
C THR A 22 8.99 -11.20 14.35
N LEU A 23 9.21 -10.16 13.54
CA LEU A 23 9.35 -10.29 12.11
C LEU A 23 10.68 -10.98 11.75
N PRO A 24 10.65 -12.00 10.86
CA PRO A 24 11.86 -12.62 10.35
C PRO A 24 12.63 -11.65 9.44
N PRO A 25 13.93 -11.90 9.20
CA PRO A 25 14.76 -11.07 8.33
C PRO A 25 14.28 -11.06 6.87
N GLN A 26 13.54 -12.09 6.46
CA GLN A 26 12.97 -12.23 5.12
C GLN A 26 11.49 -12.57 5.19
N ILE A 27 10.71 -12.00 4.27
CA ILE A 27 9.26 -12.14 4.21
C ILE A 27 8.80 -12.56 2.80
N PRO A 28 7.76 -13.38 2.66
CA PRO A 28 7.16 -13.67 1.37
C PRO A 28 6.49 -12.41 0.79
N LEU A 29 7.04 -11.91 -0.31
CA LEU A 29 6.43 -10.82 -1.10
C LEU A 29 6.12 -11.25 -2.53
N TYR A 30 6.85 -12.22 -3.08
CA TYR A 30 6.69 -12.66 -4.45
C TYR A 30 5.74 -13.87 -4.57
N PHE A 31 4.48 -13.68 -4.17
CA PHE A 31 3.44 -14.73 -4.19
C PHE A 31 3.13 -15.29 -5.59
N SER A 32 3.61 -14.65 -6.66
CA SER A 32 3.51 -15.15 -8.03
C SER A 32 4.56 -16.22 -8.37
N GLN A 33 5.63 -16.34 -7.58
CA GLN A 33 6.67 -17.34 -7.80
C GLN A 33 6.25 -18.70 -7.23
N LEU A 34 6.89 -19.78 -7.69
CA LEU A 34 6.73 -21.11 -7.12
C LEU A 34 7.10 -21.12 -5.64
N TRP A 35 6.46 -22.00 -4.87
CA TRP A 35 6.78 -22.15 -3.45
C TRP A 35 8.26 -22.50 -3.24
N GLY A 36 8.85 -21.86 -2.23
CA GLY A 36 10.27 -22.01 -1.89
C GLY A 36 10.93 -20.65 -1.65
N GLU A 37 12.26 -20.66 -1.66
CA GLU A 37 13.08 -19.49 -1.33
C GLU A 37 12.87 -18.30 -2.29
N GLY A 38 12.44 -18.55 -3.54
CA GLY A 38 12.17 -17.48 -4.51
C GLY A 38 11.06 -16.51 -4.07
N GLN A 39 10.15 -16.93 -3.18
CA GLN A 39 9.08 -16.05 -2.70
C GLN A 39 9.57 -15.00 -1.70
N LEU A 40 10.73 -15.24 -1.09
CA LEU A 40 11.27 -14.44 0.01
C LEU A 40 11.97 -13.19 -0.51
N ALA A 41 11.77 -12.11 0.24
CA ALA A 41 12.39 -10.82 0.01
C ALA A 41 12.88 -10.29 1.36
N ASP A 42 13.95 -9.49 1.35
CA ASP A 42 14.42 -8.82 2.56
C ASP A 42 13.31 -8.00 3.20
N LEU A 43 13.24 -8.01 4.53
CA LEU A 43 12.17 -7.36 5.31
C LEU A 43 11.89 -5.92 4.88
N TRP A 44 12.93 -5.16 4.57
CA TRP A 44 12.85 -3.76 4.15
C TRP A 44 12.06 -3.54 2.85
N ILE A 45 11.99 -4.56 1.99
CA ILE A 45 11.26 -4.47 0.72
C ILE A 45 9.75 -4.30 0.96
N ILE A 46 9.22 -4.63 2.15
CA ILE A 46 7.80 -4.41 2.48
C ILE A 46 7.36 -2.95 2.30
N PHE A 47 8.29 -1.99 2.45
CA PHE A 47 8.01 -0.57 2.27
C PHE A 47 7.74 -0.18 0.82
N ILE A 48 7.97 -1.07 -0.15
CA ILE A 48 7.54 -0.85 -1.54
C ILE A 48 6.01 -0.70 -1.63
N ILE A 49 5.26 -1.37 -0.74
CA ILE A 49 3.80 -1.33 -0.72
C ILE A 49 3.29 0.09 -0.42
N PRO A 50 3.64 0.74 0.72
CA PRO A 50 3.23 2.13 0.96
C PRO A 50 3.82 3.09 -0.07
N ILE A 51 5.06 2.90 -0.54
CA ILE A 51 5.65 3.78 -1.57
C ILE A 51 4.80 3.75 -2.84
N PHE A 52 4.46 2.56 -3.34
CA PHE A 52 3.68 2.40 -4.56
C PHE A 52 2.25 2.92 -4.39
N MET A 53 1.63 2.71 -3.22
CA MET A 53 0.33 3.30 -2.89
C MET A 53 0.35 4.82 -3.01
N ASN A 54 1.38 5.49 -2.46
CA ASN A 54 1.51 6.94 -2.53
C ASN A 54 1.74 7.41 -3.98
N ILE A 55 2.61 6.72 -4.74
CA ILE A 55 2.85 7.02 -6.16
C ILE A 55 1.55 6.96 -6.96
N LEU A 56 0.77 5.88 -6.81
CA LEU A 56 -0.51 5.73 -7.51
C LEU A 56 -1.51 6.82 -7.10
N PHE A 57 -1.61 7.13 -5.80
CA PHE A 57 -2.48 8.19 -5.30
C PHE A 57 -2.16 9.55 -5.91
N PHE A 58 -0.89 9.97 -5.87
CA PHE A 58 -0.47 11.26 -6.41
C PHE A 58 -0.57 11.30 -7.93
N SER A 59 -0.26 10.20 -8.61
CA SER A 59 -0.43 10.09 -10.07
C SER A 59 -1.90 10.23 -10.47
N ASN A 60 -2.81 9.54 -9.77
CA ASN A 60 -4.25 9.66 -9.99
C ASN A 60 -4.74 11.10 -9.78
N GLN A 61 -4.29 11.75 -8.69
CA GLN A 61 -4.65 13.13 -8.42
C GLN A 61 -4.12 14.08 -9.50
N TYR A 62 -2.89 13.87 -9.96
CA TYR A 62 -2.28 14.66 -11.03
C TYR A 62 -3.03 14.50 -12.36
N ILE A 63 -3.33 13.27 -12.76
CA ILE A 63 -4.09 12.95 -13.97
C ILE A 63 -5.48 13.59 -13.92
N PHE A 64 -6.19 13.44 -12.81
CA PHE A 64 -7.51 14.04 -12.64
C PHE A 64 -7.45 15.56 -12.77
N ASN A 65 -6.54 16.22 -12.04
CA ASN A 65 -6.41 17.68 -12.05
C ASN A 65 -5.99 18.22 -13.42
N ARG A 66 -5.19 17.47 -14.19
CA ARG A 66 -4.66 17.90 -15.48
C ARG A 66 -5.66 17.75 -16.63
N PHE A 67 -6.44 16.67 -16.64
CA PHE A 67 -7.26 16.30 -17.80
C PHE A 67 -8.78 16.33 -17.55
N TYR A 68 -9.22 16.23 -16.30
CA TYR A 68 -10.63 15.95 -15.97
C TYR A 68 -11.19 16.80 -14.82
N SER A 69 -10.53 17.91 -14.48
CA SER A 69 -10.84 18.74 -13.30
C SER A 69 -12.28 19.25 -13.25
N GLU A 70 -12.90 19.49 -14.41
CA GLU A 70 -14.27 20.01 -14.52
C GLU A 70 -15.36 18.92 -14.52
N ASN A 71 -14.98 17.64 -14.69
CA ASN A 71 -15.95 16.56 -14.81
C ASN A 71 -16.24 15.90 -13.44
N THR A 72 -17.45 16.14 -12.93
CA THR A 72 -17.91 15.63 -11.63
C THR A 72 -18.08 14.11 -11.58
N PHE A 73 -18.48 13.47 -12.69
CA PHE A 73 -18.58 12.02 -12.77
C PHE A 73 -17.20 11.36 -12.67
N ILE A 74 -16.23 11.86 -13.43
CA ILE A 74 -14.85 11.37 -13.39
C ILE A 74 -14.22 11.64 -12.02
N LYS A 75 -14.52 12.78 -11.38
CA LYS A 75 -14.08 13.08 -10.02
C LYS A 75 -14.48 11.98 -9.02
N ASN A 76 -15.73 11.50 -9.11
CA ASN A 76 -16.21 10.44 -8.24
C ASN A 76 -15.50 9.10 -8.50
N ILE A 77 -15.23 8.77 -9.77
CA ILE A 77 -14.46 7.57 -10.12
C ILE A 77 -13.07 7.62 -9.50
N PHE A 78 -12.32 8.71 -9.68
CA PHE A 78 -10.99 8.87 -9.11
C PHE A 78 -11.01 8.88 -7.58
N TYR A 79 -12.08 9.43 -6.97
CA TYR A 79 -12.28 9.36 -5.53
C TYR A 79 -12.39 7.92 -5.03
N TYR A 80 -13.29 7.11 -5.60
CA TYR A 80 -13.47 5.71 -5.20
C TYR A 80 -12.26 4.84 -5.53
N LEU A 81 -11.59 5.10 -6.66
CA LEU A 81 -10.34 4.44 -7.01
C LEU A 81 -9.25 4.68 -5.95
N ASN A 82 -9.05 5.94 -5.56
CA ASN A 82 -8.08 6.28 -4.51
C ASN A 82 -8.46 5.70 -3.15
N LEU A 83 -9.75 5.67 -2.81
CA LEU A 83 -10.24 5.04 -1.59
C LEU A 83 -9.92 3.53 -1.59
N PHE A 84 -10.23 2.85 -2.69
CA PHE A 84 -9.93 1.43 -2.87
C PHE A 84 -8.42 1.16 -2.77
N LEU A 85 -7.59 1.94 -3.44
CA LEU A 85 -6.13 1.80 -3.37
C LEU A 85 -5.61 1.93 -1.93
N ILE A 86 -6.06 2.95 -1.19
CA ILE A 86 -5.63 3.15 0.20
C ILE A 86 -6.02 1.94 1.07
N ILE A 87 -7.28 1.49 0.98
CA ILE A 87 -7.76 0.37 1.79
C ILE A 87 -7.04 -0.93 1.40
N ALA A 88 -6.95 -1.25 0.11
CA ALA A 88 -6.36 -2.49 -0.39
C ALA A 88 -4.88 -2.60 -0.01
N PHE A 89 -4.08 -1.56 -0.26
CA PHE A 89 -2.64 -1.59 0.06
C PHE A 89 -2.41 -1.67 1.58
N THR A 90 -3.19 -0.95 2.37
CA THR A 90 -3.11 -1.02 3.84
C THR A 90 -3.43 -2.42 4.35
N LEU A 91 -4.52 -3.03 3.86
CA LEU A 91 -4.92 -4.38 4.25
C LEU A 91 -3.87 -5.42 3.83
N ILE A 92 -3.32 -5.31 2.62
CA ILE A 92 -2.26 -6.20 2.14
C ILE A 92 -1.03 -6.10 3.06
N PHE A 93 -0.56 -4.89 3.35
CA PHE A 93 0.60 -4.66 4.21
C PHE A 93 0.41 -5.25 5.60
N VAL A 94 -0.71 -4.93 6.24
CA VAL A 94 -1.06 -5.42 7.57
C VAL A 94 -1.17 -6.95 7.54
N LYS A 95 -1.88 -7.52 6.56
CA LYS A 95 -2.03 -8.97 6.42
C LYS A 95 -0.69 -9.68 6.27
N ILE A 96 0.23 -9.17 5.45
CA ILE A 96 1.56 -9.74 5.28
C ILE A 96 2.28 -9.77 6.64
N ILE A 97 2.33 -8.64 7.36
CA ILE A 97 2.96 -8.59 8.68
C ILE A 97 2.36 -9.63 9.63
N PHE A 98 1.03 -9.69 9.73
CA PHE A 98 0.35 -10.58 10.68
C PHE A 98 0.42 -12.07 10.33
N ILE A 99 0.59 -12.44 9.05
CA ILE A 99 0.78 -13.83 8.65
C ILE A 99 2.14 -14.36 9.12
N ILE A 100 3.13 -13.48 9.20
CA ILE A 100 4.53 -13.85 9.38
C ILE A 100 5.01 -13.62 10.83
N SER A 101 4.37 -12.67 11.54
CA SER A 101 4.75 -12.21 12.89
C SER A 101 4.24 -13.06 14.04
#